data_AF-A0A7Y6NIK4-F1
#
_entry.id   AF-A0A7Y6NIK4-F1
#
_cell.length_a   1.000
_cell.length_b   1.000
_cell.length_c   1.000
_cell.angle_alpha   90.00
_cell.angle_beta   90.00
_cell.angle_gamma   90.00
#
_symmetry.space_group_name_H-M   'P 1'
#
loop_
_entity.id
_entity.type
_entity.pdbx_description
1 polymer ?
#
loop_
_entity_poly.entity_id
_entity_poly.type
_entity_poly.pdbx_seq_one_letter_code
_entity_poly.pdbx_strand_id
1 'polypeptide(L)'
;MSMSNSVEDLLRRKRQAEKETDFDPGEEPDDMEAPEGISLNLLGIVWNVCRSGNKRKEIVKTRYQLDENIVVERGIDSFWLYGFDDELERAIKLFHDNFSHEIRKYKFIRPESEKDTFLFYYYKDAIVCRYDVLISSLPHEIDRHKVIIKDVIEDIKNDIDSMDKVNKAYFSGHLNHWIQEKLIKNTHLGM
;
A
#
# COMPACT_ATOMS: atom_id res chain seq x y z
N MET A 1 59.65 -11.54 7.19
CA MET A 1 59.44 -12.52 8.28
C MET A 1 58.03 -12.33 8.78
N SER A 2 57.20 -13.38 8.66
CA SER A 2 55.75 -13.34 8.85
C SER A 2 55.41 -13.27 10.34
N MET A 3 54.67 -12.25 10.77
CA MET A 3 54.20 -12.08 12.15
C MET A 3 52.91 -12.89 12.31
N SER A 4 53.04 -14.16 12.68
CA SER A 4 51.90 -15.00 13.08
C SER A 4 51.43 -14.55 14.47
N ASN A 5 50.36 -13.75 14.53
CA ASN A 5 49.68 -13.47 15.79
C ASN A 5 49.14 -14.79 16.35
N SER A 6 49.51 -15.12 17.60
CA SER A 6 49.02 -16.32 18.28
C SER A 6 47.50 -16.25 18.45
N VAL A 7 46.82 -17.39 18.36
CA VAL A 7 45.36 -17.51 18.61
C VAL A 7 45.00 -16.99 20.00
N GLU A 8 45.91 -17.08 20.96
CA GLU A 8 45.74 -16.50 22.30
C GLU A 8 45.70 -14.97 22.27
N ASP A 9 46.48 -14.30 21.42
CA ASP A 9 46.46 -12.84 21.30
C ASP A 9 45.14 -12.35 20.66
N LEU A 10 44.58 -13.12 19.72
CA LEU A 10 43.27 -12.82 19.13
C LEU A 10 42.14 -13.01 20.15
N LEU A 11 42.18 -14.05 20.97
CA LEU A 11 41.20 -14.30 22.03
C LEU A 11 41.30 -13.28 23.16
N ARG A 12 42.52 -12.82 23.48
CA ARG A 12 42.75 -11.79 24.50
C ARG A 12 42.22 -10.43 24.05
N ARG A 13 42.41 -10.06 22.77
CA ARG A 13 41.81 -8.85 22.17
C ARG A 13 40.29 -8.92 22.11
N LYS A 14 39.72 -10.09 21.78
CA LYS A 14 38.26 -10.29 21.80
C LYS A 14 37.67 -10.10 23.20
N ARG A 15 38.31 -10.65 24.24
CA ARG A 15 37.87 -10.45 25.64
C ARG A 15 38.08 -9.04 26.18
N GLN A 16 39.02 -8.27 25.61
CA GLN A 16 39.20 -6.85 25.93
C GLN A 16 38.15 -5.99 25.23
N ALA A 17 37.83 -6.28 23.96
CA ALA A 17 36.74 -5.59 23.24
C ALA A 17 35.35 -5.91 23.83
N GLU A 18 35.13 -7.13 24.31
CA GLU A 18 33.87 -7.53 24.99
C GLU A 18 33.76 -7.00 26.44
N LYS A 19 34.80 -6.35 26.97
CA LYS A 19 34.80 -5.71 28.30
C LYS A 19 34.80 -4.18 28.26
N GLU A 20 34.84 -3.57 27.08
CA GLU A 20 34.66 -2.12 26.89
C GLU A 20 33.29 -1.75 26.29
N THR A 21 32.40 -2.72 26.11
CA THR A 21 30.97 -2.49 25.84
C THR A 21 30.16 -2.83 27.08
N ASP A 22 30.34 -2.06 28.16
CA ASP A 22 29.27 -1.85 29.14
C ASP A 22 28.21 -0.99 28.45
N PHE A 23 27.39 -1.68 27.65
CA PHE A 23 26.18 -1.12 27.06
C PHE A 23 25.16 -1.06 28.19
N ASP A 24 24.97 0.14 28.73
CA ASP A 24 23.84 0.47 29.62
C ASP A 24 22.54 0.12 28.85
N PRO A 25 21.65 -0.75 29.36
CA PRO A 25 20.41 -1.06 28.70
C PRO A 25 19.43 0.07 28.98
N GLY A 26 19.65 1.22 28.35
CA GLY A 26 18.98 2.46 28.70
C GLY A 26 19.13 3.60 27.70
N GLU A 27 19.29 3.30 26.41
CA GLU A 27 18.97 4.25 25.35
C GLU A 27 18.15 3.50 24.30
N GLU A 28 16.85 3.73 24.35
CA GLU A 28 15.93 3.49 23.25
C GLU A 28 16.54 4.13 21.99
N PRO A 29 16.36 3.55 20.78
CA PRO A 29 16.73 4.29 19.58
C PRO A 29 16.03 5.64 19.68
N ASP A 30 16.76 6.75 19.43
CA ASP A 30 16.18 8.08 19.31
C ASP A 30 14.94 7.98 18.42
N ASP A 31 13.79 7.80 19.08
CA ASP A 31 12.51 8.16 18.58
C ASP A 31 12.70 9.66 18.36
N MET A 32 12.88 10.05 17.10
CA MET A 32 12.44 11.37 16.71
C MET A 32 10.97 11.40 17.13
N GLU A 33 10.72 11.88 18.35
CA GLU A 33 9.41 12.24 18.85
C GLU A 33 8.80 13.05 17.73
N ALA A 34 7.84 12.44 17.04
CA ALA A 34 7.00 13.17 16.13
C ALA A 34 6.48 14.35 16.96
N PRO A 35 6.70 15.60 16.53
CA PRO A 35 6.28 16.77 17.31
C PRO A 35 4.81 16.55 17.66
N GLU A 36 4.40 16.78 18.91
CA GLU A 36 3.02 16.62 19.39
C GLU A 36 2.04 17.19 18.35
N GLY A 37 1.52 16.31 17.49
CA GLY A 37 1.21 16.72 16.14
C GLY A 37 0.29 15.70 15.54
N ILE A 38 -0.94 16.18 15.31
CA ILE A 38 -1.98 15.58 14.48
C ILE A 38 -1.85 14.05 14.34
N SER A 39 -2.56 13.31 15.20
CA SER A 39 -2.65 11.85 15.10
C SER A 39 -3.41 11.47 13.82
N LEU A 40 -2.68 11.19 12.75
CA LEU A 40 -3.24 10.68 11.49
C LEU A 40 -3.67 9.21 11.65
N ASN A 41 -4.83 8.86 11.10
CA ASN A 41 -5.35 7.50 11.15
C ASN A 41 -4.81 6.70 9.96
N LEU A 42 -4.58 5.39 10.15
CA LEU A 42 -4.40 4.49 9.02
C LEU A 42 -5.70 4.44 8.22
N LEU A 43 -5.63 4.87 6.95
CA LEU A 43 -6.75 4.86 6.02
C LEU A 43 -6.85 3.53 5.29
N GLY A 44 -5.70 2.99 4.88
CA GLY A 44 -5.61 1.69 4.23
C GLY A 44 -4.20 1.37 3.74
N ILE A 45 -4.03 0.15 3.26
CA ILE A 45 -2.76 -0.38 2.75
C ILE A 45 -2.96 -0.86 1.32
N VAL A 46 -1.99 -0.56 0.46
CA VAL A 46 -1.97 -0.95 -0.94
C VAL A 46 -0.82 -1.91 -1.16
N TRP A 47 -1.15 -3.16 -1.48
CA TRP A 47 -0.15 -4.22 -1.65
C TRP A 47 0.19 -4.48 -3.12
N ASN A 48 1.47 -4.70 -3.40
CA ASN A 48 1.96 -5.36 -4.60
C ASN A 48 1.83 -6.88 -4.44
N VAL A 49 0.91 -7.50 -5.17
CA VAL A 49 0.61 -8.94 -5.02
C VAL A 49 1.62 -9.83 -5.75
N CYS A 50 2.63 -9.25 -6.40
CA CYS A 50 3.69 -10.00 -7.06
C CYS A 50 4.65 -10.65 -6.04
N ARG A 51 4.37 -11.92 -5.71
CA ARG A 51 5.35 -12.90 -5.20
C ARG A 51 6.09 -12.50 -3.92
N SER A 52 5.42 -12.62 -2.78
CA SER A 52 6.09 -13.12 -1.59
C SER A 52 5.09 -13.92 -0.75
N GLY A 53 5.19 -15.25 -0.84
CA GLY A 53 4.51 -16.17 0.09
C GLY A 53 5.03 -16.08 1.53
N ASN A 54 5.90 -15.11 1.81
CA ASN A 54 6.40 -14.83 3.14
C ASN A 54 5.74 -13.54 3.65
N LYS A 55 4.68 -13.71 4.44
CA LYS A 55 4.20 -12.72 5.42
C LYS A 55 5.25 -12.47 6.52
N ARG A 56 6.54 -12.38 6.17
CA ARG A 56 7.58 -11.95 7.11
C ARG A 56 7.46 -10.44 7.17
N LYS A 57 7.32 -9.91 8.39
CA LYS A 57 7.16 -8.48 8.76
C LYS A 57 7.52 -7.55 7.61
N GLU A 58 6.50 -6.97 6.98
CA GLU A 58 6.67 -5.88 6.01
C GLU A 58 7.55 -4.81 6.67
N ILE A 59 8.61 -4.38 5.99
CA ILE A 59 9.53 -3.37 6.52
C ILE A 59 9.20 -2.06 5.81
N VAL A 60 8.67 -1.10 6.58
CA VAL A 60 8.52 0.27 6.11
C VAL A 60 9.90 0.88 5.92
N LYS A 61 10.14 1.45 4.73
CA LYS A 61 11.43 1.97 4.31
C LYS A 61 11.49 3.48 4.23
N THR A 62 10.37 4.12 3.90
CA THR A 62 10.38 5.57 3.62
C THR A 62 9.02 6.17 3.87
N ARG A 63 8.98 7.30 4.58
CA ARG A 63 7.78 8.09 4.83
C ARG A 63 7.78 9.32 3.92
N TYR A 64 6.66 9.56 3.26
CA TYR A 64 6.43 10.70 2.38
C TYR A 64 5.27 11.52 2.94
N GLN A 65 5.51 12.81 3.19
CA GLN A 65 4.45 13.77 3.46
C GLN A 65 3.94 14.27 2.10
N LEU A 66 2.72 13.88 1.71
CA LEU A 66 2.11 14.35 0.46
C LEU A 66 1.43 15.70 0.63
N ASP A 67 0.89 15.94 1.82
CA ASP A 67 0.19 17.16 2.22
C ASP A 67 0.21 17.30 3.75
N GLU A 68 -0.23 18.42 4.33
CA GLU A 68 -0.23 18.66 5.79
C GLU A 68 -0.88 17.50 6.59
N ASN A 69 -1.92 16.89 6.03
CA ASN A 69 -2.72 15.85 6.69
C ASN A 69 -2.60 14.47 6.02
N ILE A 70 -1.75 14.30 5.01
CA ILE A 70 -1.69 13.05 4.23
C ILE A 70 -0.26 12.56 4.16
N VAL A 71 -0.07 11.37 4.71
CA VAL A 71 1.23 10.70 4.79
C VAL A 71 1.13 9.34 4.11
N VAL A 72 2.18 8.99 3.38
CA VAL A 72 2.34 7.67 2.80
C VAL A 72 3.64 7.05 3.28
N GLU A 73 3.54 5.88 3.89
CA GLU A 73 4.71 5.08 4.24
C GLU A 73 4.88 3.95 3.22
N ARG A 74 6.02 3.95 2.55
CA ARG A 74 6.38 2.96 1.54
C ARG A 74 7.12 1.80 2.19
N GLY A 75 6.55 0.61 2.06
CA GLY A 75 7.18 -0.67 2.32
C GLY A 75 7.99 -1.21 1.13
N ILE A 76 8.39 -2.46 1.24
CA ILE A 76 9.02 -3.21 0.14
C ILE A 76 7.98 -3.53 -0.92
N ASP A 77 6.84 -4.06 -0.47
CA ASP A 77 5.75 -4.54 -1.32
C ASP A 77 4.42 -3.84 -0.96
N SER A 78 4.46 -2.74 -0.20
CA SER A 78 3.26 -2.03 0.19
C SER A 78 3.41 -0.51 0.23
N PHE A 79 2.26 0.16 0.23
CA PHE A 79 2.11 1.56 0.62
C PHE A 79 1.05 1.64 1.71
N TRP A 80 1.36 2.31 2.81
CA TRP A 80 0.46 2.54 3.93
C TRP A 80 0.04 4.01 3.89
N LEU A 81 -1.26 4.26 3.77
CA LEU A 81 -1.82 5.60 3.62
C LEU A 81 -2.40 6.04 4.96
N TYR A 82 -1.95 7.19 5.45
CA TYR A 82 -2.40 7.81 6.69
C TYR A 82 -3.02 9.18 6.41
N GLY A 83 -4.09 9.50 7.11
CA GLY A 83 -4.76 10.78 7.01
C GLY A 83 -6.03 10.86 7.85
N PHE A 84 -6.89 11.83 7.54
CA PHE A 84 -8.21 11.96 8.12
C PHE A 84 -9.30 11.30 7.27
N ASP A 85 -10.36 10.82 7.92
CA ASP A 85 -11.42 10.04 7.27
C ASP A 85 -12.28 10.88 6.31
N ASP A 86 -12.44 12.17 6.59
CA ASP A 86 -13.14 13.12 5.73
C ASP A 86 -12.33 13.53 4.50
N GLU A 87 -11.03 13.22 4.44
CA GLU A 87 -10.16 13.49 3.29
C GLU A 87 -9.82 12.24 2.46
N LEU A 88 -10.54 11.12 2.66
CA LEU A 88 -10.25 9.83 2.02
C LEU A 88 -10.10 9.90 0.50
N GLU A 89 -11.07 10.53 -0.19
CA GLU A 89 -11.05 10.65 -1.65
C GLU A 89 -9.81 11.44 -2.13
N ARG A 90 -9.53 12.57 -1.47
CA ARG A 90 -8.35 13.40 -1.75
C ARG A 90 -7.05 12.64 -1.50
N ALA A 91 -6.96 11.90 -0.40
CA ALA A 91 -5.80 11.11 -0.03
C ALA A 91 -5.47 10.03 -1.07
N ILE A 92 -6.48 9.33 -1.57
CA ILE A 92 -6.31 8.30 -2.61
C ILE A 92 -5.86 8.93 -3.93
N LYS A 93 -6.47 10.05 -4.32
CA LYS A 93 -6.09 10.78 -5.54
C LYS A 93 -4.63 11.26 -5.48
N LEU A 94 -4.25 11.92 -4.38
CA LEU A 94 -2.86 12.37 -4.18
C LEU A 94 -1.87 11.21 -4.15
N PHE A 95 -2.25 10.08 -3.54
CA PHE A 95 -1.45 8.87 -3.56
C PHE A 95 -1.20 8.39 -4.99
N HIS A 96 -2.24 8.24 -5.81
CA HIS A 96 -2.07 7.80 -7.20
C HIS A 96 -1.32 8.83 -8.04
N ASP A 97 -1.53 10.12 -7.87
CA ASP A 97 -0.80 11.16 -8.60
C ASP A 97 0.71 11.09 -8.33
N ASN A 98 1.10 10.89 -7.07
CA ASN A 98 2.51 10.85 -6.68
C ASN A 98 3.20 9.50 -6.95
N PHE A 99 2.47 8.39 -6.82
CA PHE A 99 3.05 7.05 -6.91
C PHE A 99 2.61 6.24 -8.14
N SER A 100 1.92 6.85 -9.11
CA SER A 100 1.45 6.16 -10.33
C SER A 100 2.58 5.43 -11.06
N HIS A 101 3.79 5.98 -11.07
CA HIS A 101 4.92 5.40 -11.78
C HIS A 101 5.46 4.13 -11.08
N GLU A 102 5.41 4.04 -9.75
CA GLU A 102 5.69 2.80 -9.02
C GLU A 102 4.53 1.80 -9.15
N ILE A 103 3.30 2.25 -8.92
CA ILE A 103 2.11 1.40 -8.91
C ILE A 103 1.91 0.70 -10.26
N ARG A 104 2.17 1.38 -11.38
CA ARG A 104 2.10 0.77 -12.72
C ARG A 104 3.14 -0.33 -12.96
N LYS A 105 4.21 -0.42 -12.15
CA LYS A 105 5.17 -1.53 -12.23
C LYS A 105 4.63 -2.78 -11.53
N TYR A 106 3.62 -2.65 -10.67
CA TYR A 106 2.99 -3.79 -10.03
C TYR A 106 2.13 -4.53 -11.04
N LYS A 107 2.29 -5.86 -11.07
CA LYS A 107 1.46 -6.70 -11.92
C LYS A 107 0.01 -6.71 -11.43
N PHE A 108 -0.16 -6.69 -10.11
CA PHE A 108 -1.45 -6.72 -9.45
C PHE A 108 -1.38 -5.95 -8.14
N ILE A 109 -2.43 -5.17 -7.87
CA ILE A 109 -2.55 -4.33 -6.68
C ILE A 109 -3.71 -4.83 -5.83
N ARG A 110 -3.54 -4.91 -4.52
CA ARG A 110 -4.64 -5.23 -3.60
C ARG A 110 -4.76 -4.16 -2.52
N PRO A 111 -5.85 -3.38 -2.52
CA PRO A 111 -6.16 -2.51 -1.39
C PRO A 111 -6.69 -3.33 -0.22
N GLU A 112 -6.35 -2.91 1.00
CA GLU A 112 -6.75 -3.52 2.25
C GLU A 112 -7.07 -2.41 3.25
N SER A 113 -8.27 -2.45 3.84
CA SER A 113 -8.69 -1.49 4.85
C SER A 113 -9.87 -2.02 5.66
N GLU A 114 -9.97 -1.59 6.91
CA GLU A 114 -11.16 -1.77 7.72
C GLU A 114 -12.31 -0.86 7.26
N LYS A 115 -12.02 0.20 6.49
CA LYS A 115 -12.98 1.20 6.02
C LYS A 115 -13.50 0.86 4.62
N ASP A 116 -14.81 0.65 4.50
CA ASP A 116 -15.48 0.44 3.21
C ASP A 116 -15.31 1.63 2.27
N THR A 117 -15.36 2.84 2.83
CA THR A 117 -15.18 4.09 2.10
C THR A 117 -13.80 4.19 1.45
N PHE A 118 -12.74 3.74 2.12
CA PHE A 118 -11.41 3.66 1.53
C PHE A 118 -11.40 2.71 0.33
N LEU A 119 -11.93 1.50 0.51
CA LEU A 119 -12.00 0.50 -0.56
C LEU A 119 -12.80 1.03 -1.75
N PHE A 120 -13.95 1.67 -1.50
CA PHE A 120 -14.78 2.28 -2.52
C PHE A 120 -14.00 3.29 -3.37
N TYR A 121 -13.44 4.33 -2.74
CA TYR A 121 -12.69 5.36 -3.47
C TYR A 121 -11.44 4.79 -4.15
N TYR A 122 -10.78 3.81 -3.53
CA TYR A 122 -9.58 3.21 -4.10
C TYR A 122 -9.92 2.41 -5.36
N TYR A 123 -10.94 1.54 -5.31
CA TYR A 123 -11.38 0.80 -6.48
C TYR A 123 -11.87 1.75 -7.58
N LYS A 124 -12.62 2.80 -7.23
CA LYS A 124 -13.08 3.80 -8.19
C LYS A 124 -11.91 4.40 -8.96
N ASP A 125 -10.94 4.96 -8.24
CA ASP A 125 -9.81 5.63 -8.86
C ASP A 125 -8.90 4.63 -9.60
N ALA A 126 -8.67 3.44 -9.05
CA ALA A 126 -7.89 2.39 -9.69
C ALA A 126 -8.49 1.92 -11.03
N ILE A 127 -9.81 1.75 -11.11
CA ILE A 127 -10.49 1.36 -12.36
C ILE A 127 -10.36 2.47 -13.40
N VAL A 128 -10.59 3.72 -13.01
CA VAL A 128 -10.46 4.90 -13.89
C VAL A 128 -9.01 5.06 -14.39
N CYS A 129 -8.02 4.90 -13.50
CA CYS A 129 -6.59 4.93 -13.82
C CYS A 129 -6.05 3.67 -14.51
N ARG A 130 -6.90 2.65 -14.72
CA ARG A 130 -6.57 1.39 -15.41
C ARG A 130 -5.54 0.53 -14.69
N TYR A 131 -5.55 0.56 -13.37
CA TYR A 131 -4.70 -0.31 -12.57
C TYR A 131 -5.26 -1.73 -12.49
N ASP A 132 -4.35 -2.70 -12.46
CA ASP A 132 -4.67 -4.11 -12.31
C ASP A 132 -4.97 -4.44 -10.84
N VAL A 133 -6.13 -4.00 -10.38
CA VAL A 133 -6.58 -4.21 -9.01
C VAL A 133 -7.23 -5.58 -8.82
N LEU A 134 -6.87 -6.25 -7.73
CA LEU A 134 -7.42 -7.53 -7.29
C LEU A 134 -8.40 -7.34 -6.15
N ILE A 135 -9.36 -8.24 -6.13
CA ILE A 135 -10.41 -8.33 -5.12
C ILE A 135 -9.94 -9.37 -4.10
N SER A 136 -10.26 -9.15 -2.82
CA SER A 136 -9.91 -10.14 -1.80
C SER A 136 -10.59 -11.48 -2.13
N SER A 137 -9.79 -12.54 -2.13
CA SER A 137 -10.26 -13.92 -2.27
C SER A 137 -10.53 -14.58 -0.92
N LEU A 138 -10.43 -13.84 0.19
CA LEU A 138 -10.71 -14.36 1.51
C LEU A 138 -12.24 -14.54 1.69
N PRO A 139 -12.73 -15.72 2.13
CA PRO A 139 -14.16 -15.99 2.21
C PRO A 139 -14.97 -15.00 3.03
N HIS A 140 -14.37 -14.37 4.04
CA HIS A 140 -15.06 -13.39 4.90
C HIS A 140 -15.03 -11.96 4.34
N GLU A 141 -14.21 -11.67 3.34
CA GLU A 141 -14.10 -10.34 2.71
C GLU A 141 -14.71 -10.29 1.32
N ILE A 142 -14.85 -11.45 0.66
CA ILE A 142 -15.26 -11.52 -0.74
C ILE A 142 -16.66 -10.92 -0.97
N ASP A 143 -17.62 -11.20 -0.10
CA ASP A 143 -18.99 -10.69 -0.26
C ASP A 143 -19.06 -9.19 0.02
N ARG A 144 -18.31 -8.72 1.02
CA ARG A 144 -18.12 -7.28 1.31
C ARG A 144 -17.53 -6.55 0.10
N HIS A 145 -16.43 -7.05 -0.46
CA HIS A 145 -15.80 -6.43 -1.62
C HIS A 145 -16.69 -6.48 -2.87
N LYS A 146 -17.48 -7.55 -3.07
CA LYS A 146 -18.43 -7.64 -4.18
C LYS A 146 -19.49 -6.54 -4.11
N VAL A 147 -20.00 -6.23 -2.93
CA VAL A 147 -20.97 -5.12 -2.76
C VAL A 147 -20.31 -3.80 -3.11
N ILE A 148 -19.16 -3.49 -2.50
CA ILE A 148 -18.41 -2.24 -2.76
C ILE A 148 -18.13 -2.05 -4.25
N ILE A 149 -17.70 -3.10 -4.95
CA ILE A 149 -17.34 -3.00 -6.38
C ILE A 149 -18.56 -2.81 -7.26
N LYS A 150 -19.72 -3.38 -6.90
CA LYS A 150 -20.97 -3.09 -7.61
C LYS A 150 -21.32 -1.60 -7.49
N ASP A 151 -21.22 -1.05 -6.28
CA ASP A 151 -21.52 0.35 -6.02
C ASP A 151 -20.52 1.26 -6.77
N VAL A 152 -19.23 0.91 -6.79
CA VAL A 152 -18.20 1.63 -7.57
C VAL A 152 -18.51 1.61 -9.06
N ILE A 153 -18.92 0.47 -9.62
CA ILE A 153 -19.26 0.37 -11.04
C ILE A 153 -20.47 1.24 -11.38
N GLU A 154 -21.48 1.27 -10.51
CA GLU A 154 -22.66 2.13 -10.68
C GLU A 154 -22.27 3.61 -10.63
N ASP A 155 -21.44 4.00 -9.68
CA ASP A 155 -20.95 5.37 -9.54
C ASP A 155 -20.12 5.81 -10.76
N ILE A 156 -19.20 4.97 -11.24
CA ILE A 156 -18.45 5.25 -12.47
C ILE A 156 -19.39 5.36 -13.68
N LYS A 157 -20.44 4.54 -13.76
CA LYS A 157 -21.42 4.64 -14.87
C LYS A 157 -22.19 5.96 -14.81
N ASN A 158 -22.59 6.40 -13.62
CA ASN A 158 -23.25 7.69 -13.43
C ASN A 158 -22.32 8.85 -13.85
N ASP A 159 -21.04 8.78 -13.47
CA ASP A 159 -20.02 9.75 -13.91
C ASP A 159 -19.90 9.77 -15.44
N ILE A 160 -19.78 8.59 -16.06
CA ILE A 160 -19.66 8.41 -17.52
C ILE A 160 -20.91 8.93 -18.25
N ASP A 161 -22.10 8.74 -17.68
CA ASP A 161 -23.35 9.17 -18.30
C ASP A 161 -23.47 10.69 -18.39
N SER A 162 -22.80 11.42 -17.51
CA SER A 162 -22.71 12.88 -17.52
C SER A 162 -21.69 13.45 -18.54
N MET A 163 -20.84 12.60 -19.12
CA MET A 163 -19.78 13.02 -20.04
C MET A 163 -20.29 13.31 -21.46
N ASP A 164 -19.52 14.08 -22.24
CA ASP A 164 -19.78 14.26 -23.66
C ASP A 164 -19.63 12.94 -24.44
N LYS A 165 -20.20 12.89 -25.65
CA LYS A 165 -20.33 11.64 -26.44
C LYS A 165 -19.00 10.92 -26.68
N VAL A 166 -17.90 11.63 -26.88
CA VAL A 166 -16.60 11.02 -27.21
C VAL A 166 -16.00 10.39 -25.95
N ASN A 167 -15.94 11.15 -24.87
CA ASN A 167 -15.44 10.65 -23.58
C ASN A 167 -16.32 9.51 -23.05
N LYS A 168 -17.64 9.64 -23.15
CA LYS A 168 -18.60 8.61 -22.74
C LYS A 168 -18.32 7.27 -23.41
N ALA A 169 -18.12 7.25 -24.73
CA ALA A 169 -17.83 6.02 -25.46
C ALA A 169 -16.48 5.40 -25.04
N TYR A 170 -15.46 6.25 -24.87
CA TYR A 170 -14.12 5.82 -24.45
C TYR A 170 -14.12 5.18 -23.05
N PHE A 171 -14.68 5.87 -22.05
CA PHE A 171 -14.70 5.39 -20.67
C PHE A 171 -15.64 4.20 -20.49
N SER A 172 -16.78 4.17 -21.20
CA SER A 172 -17.68 3.01 -21.23
C SER A 172 -16.98 1.76 -21.77
N GLY A 173 -16.24 1.89 -22.87
CA GLY A 173 -15.47 0.78 -23.45
C GLY A 173 -14.42 0.24 -22.48
N HIS A 174 -13.71 1.14 -21.80
CA HIS A 174 -12.71 0.78 -20.79
C HIS A 174 -13.32 0.06 -19.58
N LEU A 175 -14.41 0.60 -19.01
CA LEU A 175 -15.10 -0.02 -17.87
C LEU A 175 -15.59 -1.43 -18.22
N ASN A 176 -16.21 -1.59 -19.40
CA ASN A 176 -16.68 -2.89 -19.87
C ASN A 176 -15.52 -3.88 -20.05
N HIS A 177 -14.39 -3.43 -20.59
CA HIS A 177 -13.19 -4.27 -20.72
C HIS A 177 -12.68 -4.72 -19.35
N TRP A 178 -12.58 -3.81 -18.38
CA TRP A 178 -12.14 -4.15 -17.03
C TRP A 178 -13.07 -5.16 -16.35
N ILE A 179 -14.40 -5.00 -16.48
CA ILE A 179 -15.38 -5.95 -15.95
C ILE A 179 -15.16 -7.36 -16.55
N GLN A 180 -14.98 -7.46 -17.87
CA GLN A 180 -14.82 -8.74 -18.55
C GLN A 180 -13.48 -9.41 -18.24
N GLU A 181 -12.39 -8.64 -18.25
CA GLU A 181 -11.02 -9.19 -18.18
C GLU A 181 -10.48 -9.28 -16.76
N LYS A 182 -10.93 -8.43 -15.85
CA LYS A 182 -10.40 -8.35 -14.48
C LYS A 182 -11.43 -8.82 -13.47
N LEU A 183 -12.64 -8.28 -13.46
CA LEU A 183 -13.65 -8.68 -12.48
C LEU A 183 -14.04 -10.16 -12.67
N ILE A 184 -14.58 -10.53 -13.83
CA ILE A 184 -15.12 -11.89 -14.06
C ILE A 184 -14.01 -12.95 -13.99
N LYS A 185 -12.84 -12.70 -14.59
CA LYS A 185 -11.73 -13.67 -14.60
C LYS A 185 -11.07 -13.86 -13.24
N ASN A 186 -10.96 -12.81 -12.40
CA ASN A 186 -10.23 -12.90 -11.13
C ASN A 186 -11.09 -13.28 -9.93
N THR A 187 -12.43 -13.28 -10.04
CA THR A 187 -13.31 -13.50 -8.87
C THR A 187 -14.04 -14.83 -8.85
N HIS A 188 -13.89 -15.69 -9.87
CA HIS A 188 -14.79 -16.84 -10.05
C HIS A 188 -16.29 -16.44 -9.98
N LEU A 189 -16.63 -15.16 -10.21
CA LEU A 189 -18.02 -14.68 -10.33
C LEU A 189 -18.68 -15.16 -11.64
N GLY A 190 -17.93 -15.88 -12.49
CA GLY A 190 -18.49 -16.70 -13.54
C GLY A 190 -18.99 -18.03 -13.01
N MET A 191 -20.18 -18.03 -12.40
CA MET A 191 -21.20 -19.07 -12.47
C MET A 191 -22.47 -18.60 -11.75
#